data_AF-A0A1H6BZ47-F1
#
_entry.id   AF-A0A1H6BZ47-F1
#
_cell.length_a   1.000
_cell.length_b   1.000
_cell.length_c   1.000
_cell.angle_alpha   90.00
_cell.angle_beta   90.00
_cell.angle_gamma   90.00
#
_symmetry.space_group_name_H-M   'P 1'
#
loop_
_entity.id
_entity.type
_entity.pdbx_description
1 polymer ?
#
loop_
_entity_poly.entity_id
_entity_poly.type
_entity_poly.pdbx_seq_one_letter_code
_entity_poly.pdbx_strand_id
1 'polypeptide(L)'
;MISAVAEMYAIHPQTLRLYEREGLLRPSRSDGNTRLYTDEDLERLEFILNLARDLGVNIAGIAVVLQMRERMEEMNRQMQGFVDYVRTEMLARMQQAQNPPGLVPVKRPIAVVTKAPAATRKKSS
;
A
#
# COMPACT_ATOMS: atom_id res chain seq x y z
N MET A 1 24.18 -19.42 1.05
CA MET A 1 25.59 -19.07 1.36
C MET A 1 26.29 -18.52 0.12
N ILE A 2 27.27 -17.62 0.27
CA ILE A 2 27.97 -16.96 -0.84
C ILE A 2 28.63 -17.94 -1.83
N SER A 3 29.21 -19.04 -1.35
CA SER A 3 29.81 -20.07 -2.20
C SER A 3 28.76 -20.77 -3.07
N ALA A 4 27.65 -21.19 -2.47
CA ALA A 4 26.56 -21.86 -3.19
C ALA A 4 25.93 -20.96 -4.27
N VAL A 5 25.73 -19.67 -3.98
CA VAL A 5 25.19 -18.71 -4.96
C VAL A 5 26.22 -18.44 -6.07
N ALA A 6 27.50 -18.32 -5.72
CA ALA A 6 28.55 -18.13 -6.71
C ALA A 6 28.65 -19.31 -7.70
N GLU A 7 28.53 -20.55 -7.21
CA GLU A 7 28.49 -21.75 -8.04
C GLU A 7 27.23 -21.81 -8.91
N MET A 8 26.05 -21.52 -8.34
CA MET A 8 24.77 -21.54 -9.06
C MET A 8 24.76 -20.59 -10.27
N TYR A 9 25.35 -19.40 -10.13
CA TYR A 9 25.38 -18.38 -11.19
C TYR A 9 26.68 -18.39 -12.01
N ALA A 10 27.56 -19.38 -11.78
CA ALA A 10 28.89 -19.49 -12.38
C ALA A 10 29.67 -18.16 -12.34
N ILE A 11 29.71 -17.52 -11.17
CA ILE A 11 30.46 -16.29 -10.92
C ILE A 11 31.52 -16.49 -9.85
N HIS A 12 32.58 -15.71 -9.93
CA HIS A 12 33.59 -15.71 -8.89
C HIS A 12 33.03 -15.10 -7.59
N PRO A 13 33.26 -15.68 -6.40
CA PRO A 13 32.79 -15.12 -5.13
C PRO A 13 33.23 -13.68 -4.86
N GLN A 14 34.35 -13.25 -5.45
CA GLN A 14 34.81 -11.86 -5.37
C GLN A 14 33.94 -10.89 -6.16
N THR A 15 33.34 -11.33 -7.27
CA THR A 15 32.37 -10.54 -8.04
C THR A 15 31.10 -10.33 -7.24
N LEU A 16 30.63 -11.36 -6.53
CA LEU A 16 29.48 -11.22 -5.63
C LEU A 16 29.78 -10.26 -4.47
N ARG A 17 30.99 -10.34 -3.87
CA ARG A 17 31.45 -9.39 -2.86
C ARG A 17 31.57 -7.95 -3.38
N LEU A 18 31.93 -7.78 -4.65
CA LEU A 18 31.96 -6.48 -5.30
C LEU A 18 30.55 -5.89 -5.36
N TYR A 19 29.56 -6.63 -5.85
CA TYR A 19 28.17 -6.16 -5.88
C TYR A 19 27.60 -5.84 -4.49
N GLU A 20 27.95 -6.61 -3.45
CA GLU A 20 27.60 -6.29 -2.07
C GLU A 20 28.24 -4.98 -1.59
N ARG A 21 29.54 -4.78 -1.87
CA ARG A 21 30.26 -3.58 -1.44
C ARG A 21 29.74 -2.32 -2.10
N GLU A 22 29.39 -2.41 -3.37
CA GLU A 22 28.78 -1.32 -4.13
C GLU A 22 27.29 -1.13 -3.77
N GLY A 23 26.76 -1.92 -2.83
CA GLY A 23 25.40 -1.79 -2.31
C GLY A 23 24.31 -2.27 -3.26
N LEU A 24 24.68 -2.94 -4.35
CA LEU A 24 23.76 -3.50 -5.35
C LEU A 24 23.03 -4.74 -4.83
N LEU A 25 23.65 -5.48 -3.92
CA LEU A 25 23.07 -6.61 -3.20
C LEU A 25 23.17 -6.38 -1.70
N ARG A 26 22.11 -6.71 -0.96
CA ARG A 26 22.01 -6.50 0.49
C ARG A 26 21.50 -7.76 1.19
N PRO A 27 22.25 -8.86 1.13
CA PRO A 27 21.82 -10.12 1.73
C PRO A 27 21.66 -9.97 3.24
N SER A 28 20.67 -10.68 3.77
CA SER A 28 20.44 -10.75 5.21
C SER A 28 21.52 -11.59 5.91
N ARG A 29 21.81 -11.24 7.16
CA ARG A 29 22.73 -12.02 8.01
C ARG A 29 21.92 -12.92 8.94
N SER A 30 22.31 -14.18 9.04
CA SER A 30 21.81 -15.07 10.10
C SER A 30 22.46 -14.78 11.45
N ASP A 31 21.89 -15.30 12.54
CA ASP A 31 22.43 -15.20 13.91
C ASP A 31 23.85 -15.76 14.04
N GLY A 32 24.27 -16.64 13.13
CA GLY A 32 25.63 -17.18 13.03
C GLY A 32 26.58 -16.34 12.15
N ASN A 33 26.25 -15.07 11.88
CA ASN A 33 27.00 -14.15 11.01
C ASN A 33 27.20 -14.67 9.56
N THR A 34 26.38 -15.62 9.12
CA THR A 34 26.44 -16.20 7.77
C THR A 34 25.51 -15.44 6.83
N ARG A 35 25.97 -15.15 5.62
CA ARG A 35 25.16 -14.51 4.58
C ARG A 35 24.10 -15.46 4.03
N LEU A 36 22.84 -15.05 4.13
CA LEU A 36 21.69 -15.71 3.54
C LEU A 36 21.17 -14.81 2.41
N TYR A 37 21.02 -15.38 1.22
CA TYR A 37 20.38 -14.72 0.09
C TYR A 37 18.94 -15.21 0.06
N THR A 38 18.00 -14.28 0.04
CA THR A 38 16.59 -14.58 -0.18
C THR A 38 16.32 -14.79 -1.67
N ASP A 39 15.14 -15.29 -2.03
CA ASP A 39 14.76 -15.42 -3.44
C ASP A 39 14.78 -14.04 -4.16
N GLU A 40 14.38 -12.98 -3.46
CA GLU A 40 14.45 -11.60 -3.98
C GLU A 40 15.90 -11.14 -4.24
N ASP A 41 16.85 -11.52 -3.37
CA ASP A 41 18.28 -11.25 -3.62
C ASP A 41 18.78 -12.00 -4.87
N LEU A 42 18.27 -13.21 -5.12
CA LEU A 42 18.64 -14.02 -6.29
C LEU A 42 18.07 -13.42 -7.58
N GLU A 43 16.80 -13.01 -7.59
CA GLU A 43 16.20 -12.30 -8.73
C GLU A 43 16.94 -11.00 -9.04
N ARG A 44 17.32 -10.25 -8.00
CA ARG A 44 18.12 -9.03 -8.15
C ARG A 44 19.51 -9.33 -8.72
N LEU A 45 20.17 -10.40 -8.26
CA LEU A 45 21.45 -10.85 -8.79
C LEU A 45 21.35 -11.25 -10.27
N GLU A 46 20.32 -12.01 -10.65
CA GLU A 46 20.09 -12.39 -12.04
C GLU A 46 19.96 -11.14 -12.94
N PHE A 47 19.18 -10.16 -12.50
CA PHE A 47 19.03 -8.90 -13.23
C PHE A 47 20.36 -8.14 -13.37
N ILE A 48 21.15 -8.05 -12.29
CA ILE A 48 22.49 -7.45 -12.32
C ILE A 48 23.39 -8.17 -13.33
N LEU A 49 23.36 -9.50 -13.35
CA LEU A 49 24.19 -10.30 -14.25
C LEU A 49 23.78 -10.12 -15.71
N ASN A 50 22.50 -10.02 -16.01
CA ASN A 50 22.01 -9.75 -17.37
C ASN A 50 22.47 -8.37 -17.86
N LEU A 51 22.38 -7.34 -17.00
CA LEU A 51 22.90 -6.00 -17.33
C LEU A 51 24.42 -6.03 -17.58
N ALA A 52 25.16 -6.77 -16.76
CA ALA A 52 26.62 -6.82 -16.84
C ALA A 52 27.11 -7.64 -18.04
N ARG A 53 26.53 -8.83 -18.29
CA ARG A 53 27.00 -9.79 -19.29
C ARG A 53 26.42 -9.53 -20.67
N ASP A 54 25.10 -9.28 -20.75
CA ASP A 54 24.41 -9.21 -22.04
C ASP A 54 24.42 -7.79 -22.61
N LEU A 55 24.30 -6.78 -21.74
CA LEU A 55 24.27 -5.37 -22.15
C LEU A 55 25.60 -4.64 -21.93
N GLY A 56 26.58 -5.28 -21.26
CA GLY A 56 27.89 -4.68 -21.00
C GLY A 56 27.84 -3.44 -20.10
N VAL A 57 26.81 -3.29 -19.28
CA VAL A 57 26.64 -2.13 -18.40
C VAL A 57 27.65 -2.20 -17.26
N ASN A 58 28.30 -1.08 -16.96
CA ASN A 58 29.22 -1.00 -15.84
C ASN A 58 28.48 -0.93 -14.50
N ILE A 59 29.20 -1.12 -13.40
CA ILE A 59 28.64 -1.14 -12.03
C ILE A 59 27.87 0.15 -11.70
N ALA A 60 28.39 1.31 -12.10
CA ALA A 60 27.72 2.59 -11.87
C ALA A 60 26.38 2.68 -12.63
N GLY A 61 26.34 2.21 -13.88
CA GLY A 61 25.13 2.15 -14.69
C GLY A 61 24.13 1.17 -14.10
N ILE A 62 24.58 0.01 -13.62
CA ILE A 62 23.72 -0.96 -12.93
C ILE A 62 23.08 -0.33 -11.69
N ALA A 63 23.86 0.44 -10.90
CA ALA A 63 23.33 1.15 -9.74
C ALA A 63 22.20 2.13 -10.12
N VAL A 64 22.41 2.92 -11.18
CA VAL A 64 21.41 3.86 -11.69
C VAL A 64 20.15 3.13 -12.18
N VAL A 65 20.31 2.03 -12.92
CA VAL A 65 19.17 1.24 -13.42
C VAL A 65 18.36 0.65 -12.26
N LEU A 66 19.02 0.12 -11.23
CA LEU A 66 18.33 -0.40 -10.04
C LEU A 66 17.58 0.70 -9.29
N GLN A 67 18.19 1.88 -9.12
CA GLN A 67 17.52 3.03 -8.50
C GLN A 67 16.30 3.49 -9.30
N MET A 68 16.40 3.50 -10.64
CA MET A 68 15.27 3.83 -11.51
C MET A 68 14.13 2.82 -11.38
N ARG A 69 14.46 1.51 -11.29
CA ARG A 69 13.48 0.45 -11.04
C ARG A 69 12.76 0.65 -9.71
N GLU A 70 13.50 0.88 -8.62
CA GLU A 70 12.93 1.13 -7.28
C GLU A 70 11.98 2.33 -7.30
N ARG A 71 12.38 3.44 -7.94
CA ARG A 71 11.53 4.63 -8.09
C ARG A 71 10.27 4.36 -8.91
N MET A 72 10.37 3.55 -9.96
CA MET A 72 9.22 3.18 -10.79
C MET A 72 8.23 2.31 -9.99
N GLU A 73 8.74 1.37 -9.18
CA GLU A 73 7.91 0.56 -8.30
C GLU A 73 7.20 1.41 -7.23
N GLU A 74 7.88 2.40 -6.64
CA GLU A 74 7.27 3.38 -5.73
C GLU A 74 6.15 4.18 -6.40
N MET A 75 6.42 4.71 -7.60
CA MET A 75 5.43 5.46 -8.37
C MET A 75 4.22 4.61 -8.73
N ASN A 76 4.44 3.34 -9.10
CA ASN A 76 3.36 2.39 -9.39
C ASN A 76 2.52 2.09 -8.15
N ARG A 77 3.14 1.91 -6.97
CA ARG A 77 2.42 1.75 -5.71
C ARG A 77 1.56 2.97 -5.37
N GLN A 78 2.09 4.18 -5.55
CA GLN A 78 1.34 5.42 -5.33
C GLN A 78 0.15 5.54 -6.28
N MET A 79 0.36 5.23 -7.57
CA MET A 79 -0.70 5.23 -8.57
C MET A 79 -1.80 4.22 -8.24
N GLN A 80 -1.45 3.00 -7.86
CA GLN A 80 -2.41 1.98 -7.45
C GLN A 80 -3.22 2.43 -6.23
N GLY A 81 -2.57 2.98 -5.20
CA GLY A 81 -3.27 3.53 -4.04
C GLY A 81 -4.22 4.67 -4.38
N PHE A 82 -3.85 5.53 -5.33
CA PHE A 82 -4.73 6.59 -5.83
C PHE A 82 -5.94 6.03 -6.59
N VAL A 83 -5.73 5.07 -7.48
CA VAL A 83 -6.81 4.41 -8.24
C VAL A 83 -7.79 3.71 -7.28
N ASP A 84 -7.28 3.01 -6.27
CA ASP A 84 -8.11 2.33 -5.26
C ASP A 84 -8.92 3.32 -4.42
N TYR A 85 -8.32 4.45 -4.06
CA TYR A 85 -9.03 5.54 -3.39
C TYR A 85 -10.18 6.08 -4.24
N VAL A 86 -9.90 6.44 -5.50
CA VAL A 86 -10.93 6.97 -6.42
C VAL A 86 -12.05 5.94 -6.64
N ARG A 87 -11.70 4.66 -6.80
CA ARG A 87 -12.67 3.57 -6.97
C ARG A 87 -13.58 3.43 -5.76
N THR A 88 -13.01 3.47 -4.56
CA THR A 88 -13.76 3.34 -3.30
C THR A 88 -14.72 4.51 -3.10
N GLU A 89 -14.25 5.74 -3.35
CA GLU A 89 -15.06 6.96 -3.23
C GLU A 89 -16.23 6.96 -4.25
N MET A 90 -15.98 6.56 -5.49
CA MET A 90 -17.04 6.45 -6.51
C MET A 90 -18.10 5.42 -6.13
N LEU A 91 -17.69 4.25 -5.63
CA LEU A 91 -18.62 3.20 -5.18
C LEU A 91 -19.46 3.66 -3.99
N ALA A 92 -18.86 4.36 -3.02
CA ALA A 92 -19.58 4.91 -1.87
C ALA A 92 -20.67 5.91 -2.30
N ARG A 93 -20.34 6.81 -3.25
CA ARG A 93 -21.31 7.77 -3.81
C ARG A 93 -22.43 7.08 -4.60
N MET A 94 -22.11 6.05 -5.38
CA MET A 94 -23.12 5.29 -6.13
C MET A 94 -24.06 4.51 -5.21
N GLN A 95 -23.57 3.93 -4.12
CA GLN A 95 -24.40 3.24 -3.13
C GLN A 95 -25.34 4.22 -2.40
N GLN A 96 -24.86 5.42 -2.05
CA GLN A 96 -25.71 6.47 -1.47
C GLN A 96 -26.80 6.94 -2.43
N ALA A 97 -26.49 7.01 -3.73
CA ALA A 97 -27.50 7.34 -4.75
C ALA A 97 -28.55 6.23 -4.94
N GLN A 98 -28.17 4.96 -4.74
CA GLN A 98 -29.07 3.81 -4.85
C GLN A 98 -29.89 3.57 -3.56
N ASN A 99 -29.42 4.02 -2.40
CA ASN A 99 -30.11 3.94 -1.11
C ASN A 99 -30.33 5.35 -0.54
N PRO A 100 -31.35 6.10 -1.00
CA PRO A 100 -31.66 7.39 -0.42
C PRO A 100 -32.01 7.22 1.06
N PRO A 101 -31.43 8.01 1.99
CA PRO A 101 -31.75 7.92 3.40
C PRO A 101 -33.26 8.19 3.59
N GLY A 102 -33.96 7.20 4.12
CA GLY A 102 -35.39 7.28 4.39
C GLY A 102 -35.74 8.53 5.20
N LEU A 103 -36.84 9.17 4.78
CA LEU A 103 -37.48 10.32 5.41
C LEU A 103 -37.37 10.27 6.95
N VAL A 104 -36.59 11.16 7.53
CA VAL A 104 -36.56 11.37 8.98
C VAL A 104 -37.94 11.91 9.40
N PRO A 105 -38.75 11.19 10.20
CA PRO A 105 -40.04 11.71 10.63
C PRO A 105 -39.80 12.78 11.69
N VAL A 106 -39.88 14.04 11.30
CA VAL A 106 -39.97 15.15 12.26
C VAL A 106 -41.33 15.06 12.94
N LYS A 107 -41.36 14.47 14.14
CA LYS A 107 -42.53 14.54 15.03
C LYS A 107 -42.80 16.01 15.34
N ARG A 108 -43.83 16.59 14.73
CA ARG A 108 -44.37 17.90 15.14
C ARG A 108 -45.00 17.74 16.52
N PRO A 109 -44.56 18.46 17.57
CA PRO A 109 -45.32 18.50 18.81
C PRO A 109 -46.66 19.21 18.55
N ILE A 110 -47.76 18.54 18.83
CA ILE A 110 -49.11 19.09 18.76
C ILE A 110 -49.22 20.16 19.86
N ALA A 111 -49.45 21.42 19.48
CA ALA A 111 -49.84 22.45 20.42
C ALA A 111 -51.25 22.13 20.94
N VAL A 112 -51.36 21.79 22.22
CA VAL A 112 -52.64 21.62 22.90
C VAL A 112 -53.25 23.02 23.07
N VAL A 113 -54.30 23.31 22.31
CA VAL A 113 -55.15 24.48 22.54
C VAL A 113 -55.92 24.25 23.84
N THR A 114 -55.49 24.90 24.92
CA THR A 114 -56.27 25.01 26.15
C THR A 114 -57.42 25.99 25.91
N LYS A 115 -58.65 25.50 25.96
CA LYS A 115 -59.84 26.35 25.97
C LYS A 115 -60.02 26.92 27.38
N ALA A 116 -59.98 28.24 27.47
CA ALA A 116 -60.22 29.06 28.67
C ALA A 116 -61.71 29.06 29.10
N PRO A 117 -62.05 29.53 30.32
CA PRO A 117 -63.12 28.98 31.15
C PRO A 117 -64.47 29.71 31.02
N ALA A 118 -65.56 29.05 31.46
CA ALA A 118 -66.85 29.69 31.71
C ALA A 118 -67.39 29.29 33.08
N ALA A 119 -67.81 30.30 33.84
CA ALA A 119 -68.14 30.26 35.25
C ALA A 119 -69.60 29.87 35.55
N THR A 120 -69.80 29.46 36.82
CA THR A 120 -70.99 29.65 37.70
C THR A 120 -72.35 29.01 37.38
N ARG A 121 -72.80 28.07 38.26
CA ARG A 121 -73.92 28.30 39.22
C ARG A 121 -74.22 27.10 40.17
N LYS A 122 -74.12 27.39 41.47
CA LYS A 122 -75.00 27.08 42.65
C LYS A 122 -75.75 25.74 42.82
N LYS A 123 -75.58 25.21 44.06
CA LYS A 123 -76.55 24.58 45.02
C LYS A 123 -77.21 23.28 44.53
N SER A 124 -77.58 22.26 45.30
CA SER A 124 -77.90 21.93 46.70
C SER A 124 -78.12 20.39 46.64
N SER A 125 -78.00 19.56 47.67
CA SER A 125 -78.48 19.60 49.04
C SER A 125 -77.94 18.39 49.79
#